data_AF-A0A6V8LAY8-F1
#
_entry.id   AF-A0A6V8LAY8-F1
#
_cell.length_a   1.000
_cell.length_b   1.000
_cell.length_c   1.000
_cell.angle_alpha   90.00
_cell.angle_beta   90.00
_cell.angle_gamma   90.00
#
_symmetry.space_group_name_H-M   'P 1'
#
loop_
_entity.id
_entity.type
_entity.pdbx_description
1 polymer ?
#
loop_
_entity_poly.entity_id
_entity_poly.type
_entity_poly.pdbx_seq_one_letter_code
_entity_poly.pdbx_strand_id
1 'polypeptide(L)' 'MDLLDEVRAQLRLPSPEVARSIRQDAGVTQTRLGAELGVHRVTVARWEAGKRRPTGQQRVAYATLLDQLRNAVAAA' A
#
# COMPACT_ATOMS: atom_id res chain seq x y z
N MET A 1 6.60 2.50 17.42
CA MET A 1 5.74 1.50 16.75
C MET A 1 5.78 0.28 17.63
N ASP A 2 4.63 -0.30 17.98
CA ASP A 2 4.59 -1.52 18.78
C ASP A 2 4.62 -2.76 17.87
N LEU A 3 5.12 -3.89 18.39
CA LEU A 3 5.23 -5.17 17.70
C LEU A 3 3.88 -5.63 17.13
N LEU A 4 2.78 -5.37 17.84
CA LEU A 4 1.43 -5.73 17.39
C LEU A 4 1.02 -5.00 16.10
N ASP A 5 1.47 -3.76 15.90
CA ASP A 5 1.15 -2.99 14.69
C ASP A 5 1.91 -3.54 13.48
N GLU A 6 3.16 -3.96 13.67
CA GLU A 6 3.96 -4.60 12.62
C GLU A 6 3.36 -5.94 12.18
N VAL A 7 2.97 -6.78 13.15
CA VAL A 7 2.33 -8.07 12.87
C VAL A 7 0.99 -7.88 12.16
N ARG A 8 0.15 -6.93 12.61
CA ARG A 8 -1.12 -6.61 11.94
C ARG A 8 -0.89 -6.14 10.50
N ALA A 9 0.10 -5.28 10.26
CA ALA A 9 0.42 -4.83 8.91
C ALA A 9 0.97 -5.95 8.02
N GLN A 10 1.72 -6.92 8.58
CA GLN A 10 2.15 -8.09 7.83
C GLN A 10 0.96 -8.94 7.35
N LEU A 11 -0.04 -9.14 8.20
CA LEU A 11 -1.25 -9.89 7.87
C LEU A 11 -2.18 -9.14 6.91
N ARG A 12 -2.21 -7.80 7.01
CA ARG A 12 -3.11 -6.96 6.21
C ARG A 12 -2.55 -6.54 4.86
N LEU A 13 -1.23 -6.63 4.63
CA LEU A 13 -0.66 -6.27 3.35
C LEU A 13 -1.14 -7.27 2.27
N PRO A 14 -1.95 -6.84 1.29
CA PRO A 14 -2.43 -7.74 0.25
C PRO A 14 -1.31 -8.18 -0.69
N SER A 15 -1.62 -9.12 -1.60
CA SER A 15 -0.67 -9.48 -2.66
C SER A 15 -0.36 -8.24 -3.53
N PRO A 16 0.82 -8.20 -4.19
CA PRO A 16 1.19 -7.09 -5.08
C PRO A 16 0.13 -6.76 -6.15
N GLU A 17 -0.51 -7.79 -6.70
CA GLU A 17 -1.58 -7.66 -7.70
C GLU A 17 -2.83 -7.01 -7.10
N VAL A 18 -3.27 -7.46 -5.92
CA VAL A 18 -4.43 -6.87 -5.24
C VAL A 18 -4.12 -5.44 -4.80
N ALA A 19 -2.92 -5.16 -4.31
CA ALA A 19 -2.49 -3.81 -3.96
C ALA A 19 -2.58 -2.86 -5.17
N ARG A 20 -2.15 -3.34 -6.34
CA ARG A 20 -2.25 -2.60 -7.61
C ARG A 20 -3.72 -2.38 -8.00
N SER A 21 -4.57 -3.40 -7.90
CA SER A 21 -6.01 -3.28 -8.20
C SER A 21 -6.67 -2.22 -7.34
N ILE A 22 -6.51 -2.31 -6.01
CA ILE A 22 -7.06 -1.33 -5.05
C ILE A 22 -6.68 0.10 -5.46
N ARG A 23 -5.41 0.32 -5.82
CA ARG A 23 -4.94 1.63 -6.26
C ARG A 23 -5.63 2.07 -7.56
N GLN A 24 -5.77 1.18 -8.53
CA GLN A 24 -6.38 1.46 -9.83
C GLN A 24 -7.88 1.74 -9.71
N ASP A 25 -8.59 0.94 -8.91
CA ASP A 25 -10.02 1.10 -8.64
C ASP A 25 -10.31 2.44 -7.96
N ALA A 26 -9.39 2.91 -7.11
CA ALA A 26 -9.44 4.24 -6.50
C ALA A 26 -9.02 5.38 -7.44
N GLY A 27 -8.64 5.10 -8.69
CA GLY A 27 -8.17 6.12 -9.65
C GLY A 27 -6.82 6.78 -9.26
N VAL A 28 -6.06 6.20 -8.33
CA VAL A 28 -4.83 6.79 -7.80
C VAL A 28 -3.61 6.40 -8.64
N THR A 29 -2.75 7.36 -8.98
CA THR A 29 -1.49 7.06 -9.68
C THR A 29 -0.40 6.58 -8.72
N GLN A 30 0.56 5.79 -9.22
CA GLN A 30 1.73 5.38 -8.42
C GLN A 30 2.54 6.59 -7.91
N THR A 31 2.56 7.70 -8.66
CA THR A 31 3.25 8.93 -8.26
C THR A 31 2.57 9.56 -7.05
N ARG A 32 1.24 9.71 -7.08
CA ARG A 32 0.49 10.30 -5.96
C ARG A 32 0.59 9.41 -4.72
N LEU A 33 0.49 8.10 -4.89
CA LEU A 33 0.62 7.13 -3.80
C LEU A 33 2.03 7.16 -3.19
N GLY A 34 3.06 7.23 -4.02
CA GLY A 34 4.44 7.39 -3.57
C GLY A 34 4.64 8.69 -2.79
N ALA A 35 4.12 9.81 -3.29
CA ALA A 35 4.19 11.09 -2.61
C ALA A 35 3.54 11.07 -1.22
N GLU A 36 2.38 10.41 -1.09
CA GLU A 36 1.71 10.23 0.21
C GLU A 36 2.55 9.40 1.20
N LEU A 37 3.23 8.37 0.70
CA LEU A 37 4.06 7.47 1.50
C LEU A 37 5.50 7.99 1.70
N GLY A 38 5.84 9.16 1.14
CA GLY A 38 7.19 9.71 1.18
C GLY A 38 8.22 8.87 0.43
N VAL A 39 7.81 8.12 -0.59
CA VAL A 39 8.69 7.28 -1.42
C VAL A 39 8.60 7.63 -2.90
N HIS A 40 9.67 7.33 -3.64
CA HIS A 40 9.67 7.54 -5.08
C HIS A 40 8.65 6.63 -5.80
N ARG A 41 8.03 7.11 -6.89
CA ARG A 41 7.09 6.34 -7.74
C ARG A 41 7.60 4.94 -8.10
N VAL A 42 8.90 4.84 -8.43
CA VAL A 42 9.55 3.56 -8.80
C VAL A 42 9.55 2.56 -7.64
N THR A 43 9.59 3.03 -6.39
CA THR A 43 9.50 2.16 -5.21
C THR A 43 8.12 1.50 -5.16
N VAL A 44 7.04 2.27 -5.34
CA VAL A 44 5.68 1.74 -5.43
C VAL A 44 5.53 0.76 -6.60
N ALA A 45 6.08 1.10 -7.77
CA ALA A 45 6.05 0.20 -8.93
C ALA A 45 6.76 -1.14 -8.66
N ARG A 46 7.87 -1.15 -7.91
CA ARG A 46 8.56 -2.39 -7.51
C ARG A 46 7.77 -3.20 -6.48
N TRP A 47 7.01 -2.54 -5.60
CA TRP A 47 6.12 -3.20 -4.65
C TRP A 47 4.95 -3.88 -5.36
N GLU A 48 4.26 -3.17 -6.24
CA GLU A 48 3.14 -3.70 -7.03
C GLU A 48 3.55 -4.79 -8.02
N ALA A 49 4.80 -4.76 -8.50
CA ALA A 49 5.36 -5.82 -9.33
C ALA A 49 5.88 -7.02 -8.52
N GLY A 50 5.82 -6.98 -7.18
CA GLY A 50 6.37 -8.04 -6.31
C GLY A 50 7.90 -8.13 -6.30
N LYS A 51 8.60 -7.27 -7.05
CA LYS A 51 10.08 -7.25 -7.15
C LYS A 51 10.76 -6.83 -5.85
N ARG A 52 10.05 -6.11 -5.00
CA ARG A 52 10.49 -5.73 -3.64
C ARG A 52 9.27 -5.70 -2.74
N ARG A 53 9.41 -6.07 -1.47
CA ARG A 53 8.37 -5.87 -0.47
C ARG A 53 8.68 -4.64 0.41
N PRO A 54 7.66 -3.85 0.80
CA PRO A 54 7.85 -2.82 1.81
C PRO A 54 8.16 -3.47 3.17
N THR A 55 8.91 -2.77 4.02
CA THR A 55 9.35 -3.25 5.34
C THR A 55 9.16 -2.16 6.39
N GLY A 56 9.15 -2.55 7.68
CA GLY A 56 8.99 -1.63 8.81
C GLY A 56 7.82 -0.66 8.65
N GLN A 57 8.08 0.62 8.91
CA GLN A 57 7.08 1.68 8.82
C GLN A 57 6.42 1.81 7.44
N GLN A 58 7.17 1.59 6.36
CA GLN A 58 6.63 1.67 5.00
C GLN A 58 5.62 0.56 4.71
N ARG A 59 5.80 -0.62 5.31
CA ARG A 59 4.81 -1.71 5.20
C ARG A 59 3.50 -1.32 5.88
N VAL A 60 3.59 -0.77 7.10
CA VAL A 60 2.42 -0.35 7.88
C VAL A 60 1.67 0.75 7.14
N ALA A 61 2.38 1.82 6.75
CA ALA A 61 1.78 2.95 6.04
C ALA A 61 1.11 2.51 4.73
N TYR A 62 1.78 1.66 3.95
CA TYR A 62 1.23 1.15 2.71
C TYR A 62 0.00 0.28 2.92
N ALA A 63 0.03 -0.66 3.86
CA ALA A 63 -1.11 -1.53 4.15
C ALA A 63 -2.32 -0.73 4.65
N THR A 64 -2.12 0.23 5.55
CA THR A 64 -3.19 1.12 6.05
C THR A 64 -3.80 1.96 4.93
N LEU A 65 -2.97 2.55 4.07
CA LEU A 65 -3.45 3.40 2.98
C LEU A 65 -4.25 2.60 1.95
N LEU A 66 -3.82 1.38 1.62
CA LEU A 66 -4.60 0.50 0.73
C LEU A 66 -5.96 0.12 1.34
N ASP A 67 -6.02 -0.15 2.64
CA ASP A 67 -7.28 -0.45 3.32
C ASP A 67 -8.24 0.75 3.27
N GLN A 68 -7.73 1.96 3.51
CA GLN A 68 -8.51 3.20 3.39
C GLN A 68 -9.02 3.44 1.97
N LEU A 69 -8.18 3.25 0.96
CA LEU A 69 -8.58 3.40 -0.45
C LEU A 69 -9.68 2.43 -0.83
N ARG A 70 -9.54 1.16 -0.44
CA ARG A 70 -10.56 0.13 -0.68
C ARG A 70 -11.89 0.49 -0.03
N ASN A 71 -11.86 0.97 1.21
CA ASN A 71 -13.07 1.36 1.93
C ASN A 71 -13.73 2.60 1.31
N ALA A 72 -12.93 3.57 0.83
CA ALA A 72 -13.43 4.76 0.17
C ALA A 72 -14.14 4.43 -1.16
N VAL A 73 -13.57 3.51 -1.96
CA VAL A 73 -14.21 3.04 -3.21
C VAL A 73 -15.49 2.26 -2.92
N ALA A 74 -15.51 1.41 -1.89
CA ALA A 74 -16.69 0.62 -1.53
C ALA A 74 -17.86 1.46 -0.97
N ALA A 75 -17.59 2.68 -0.50
CA ALA A 75 -18.59 3.59 0.04
C ALA A 75 -19.18 4.56 -1.01
N ALA A 76 -18.66 4.54 -2.25
CA ALA A 76 -19.11 5.36 -3.37
C ALA A 76 -20.14 4.62 -4.24
#